data_AF-A0A7V6PCH5-F1
#
_entry.id   AF-A0A7V6PCH5-F1
#
_cell.length_a   1.000
_cell.length_b   1.000
_cell.length_c   1.000
_cell.angle_alpha   90.00
_cell.angle_beta   90.00
_cell.angle_gamma   90.00
#
_symmetry.space_group_name_H-M   'P 1'
#
loop_
_entity.id
_entity.type
_entity.pdbx_description
1 polymer ?
#
loop_
_entity_poly.entity_id
_entity_poly.type
_entity_poly.pdbx_seq_one_letter_code
_entity_poly.pdbx_strand_id
1 'polypeptide(L)'
;MAQDERPVVQQPAARPSRSPDRPPMMMEGEMVVGSVIEDTLVLVLGIGSAANDQVTAFLNGDPAMSVKTSLITWPLKEPSPAGTHGFVAIVPTAALRRGVLKTIMFQHRAKVARYNFASRSASIADFVAMIGDLAGPSLPGVIDELVEGLISGPISRKKLSAITVLLQAGARSDGCIELIGGSDEGEIFVQGWAQDLTPAVTRLLISGKNPSLAECAISVFARPDLNDEASGFAGLLLANEPVEPTDIERLLFRGRRGWRFTEVYDRRLLSGSRETPGHIRAILPRVRSSTDILLRMRSAANRFDGANTVSGLPFPVRMG
;
A
#
# COMPACT_ATOMS: atom_id res chain seq x y z
N MET A 1 53.14 41.54 28.19
CA MET A 1 52.16 41.34 27.11
C MET A 1 52.37 39.95 26.57
N ALA A 2 51.53 39.00 26.98
CA ALA A 2 51.61 37.60 26.60
C ALA A 2 50.26 37.21 25.98
N GLN A 3 50.32 36.69 24.75
CA GLN A 3 49.20 36.22 23.95
C GLN A 3 48.76 34.85 24.47
N ASP A 4 47.45 34.68 24.67
CA ASP A 4 46.82 33.43 25.06
C ASP A 4 46.02 32.92 23.85
N GLU A 5 46.64 32.03 23.07
CA GLU A 5 46.03 31.35 21.92
C GLU A 5 45.14 30.20 22.41
N ARG A 6 43.82 30.33 22.26
CA ARG A 6 42.88 29.22 22.42
C ARG A 6 42.71 28.50 21.09
N PRO A 7 42.85 27.17 21.01
CA PRO A 7 42.58 26.44 19.79
C PRO A 7 41.07 26.29 19.55
N VAL A 8 40.64 26.64 18.34
CA VAL A 8 39.30 26.41 17.83
C VAL A 8 39.11 24.90 17.61
N VAL A 9 38.16 24.31 18.32
CA VAL A 9 37.74 22.91 18.13
C VAL A 9 37.03 22.79 16.78
N GLN A 10 37.69 22.16 15.80
CA GLN A 10 37.08 21.79 14.53
C GLN A 10 36.08 20.64 14.75
N GLN A 11 34.80 20.89 14.43
CA GLN A 11 33.79 19.85 14.33
C GLN A 11 34.13 18.89 13.18
N PRO A 12 34.07 17.56 13.37
CA PRO A 12 34.27 16.63 12.28
C PRO A 12 33.08 16.66 11.32
N ALA A 13 33.37 16.94 10.04
CA ALA A 13 32.40 16.90 8.96
C ALA A 13 31.68 15.54 8.88
N ALA A 14 30.35 15.59 8.83
CA ALA A 14 29.50 14.43 8.66
C ALA A 14 29.86 13.69 7.36
N ARG A 15 30.24 12.42 7.48
CA ARG A 15 30.46 11.53 6.33
C ARG A 15 29.12 11.27 5.64
N PRO A 16 29.01 11.43 4.31
CA PRO A 16 27.82 11.02 3.59
C PRO A 16 27.65 9.50 3.71
N SER A 17 26.46 9.09 4.13
CA SER A 17 26.02 7.70 4.17
C SER A 17 26.10 7.10 2.77
N ARG A 18 26.96 6.08 2.60
CA ARG A 18 27.00 5.24 1.40
C ARG A 18 25.66 4.53 1.24
N SER A 19 24.86 4.95 0.26
CA SER A 19 23.88 4.07 -0.37
C SER A 19 24.62 2.84 -0.94
N PRO A 20 24.11 1.61 -0.77
CA PRO A 20 24.75 0.46 -1.39
C PRO A 20 24.67 0.64 -2.91
N ASP A 21 25.86 0.64 -3.52
CA ASP A 21 26.08 0.77 -4.95
C ASP A 21 25.50 -0.48 -5.62
N ARG A 22 24.22 -0.42 -6.01
CA ARG A 22 23.55 -1.47 -6.77
C ARG A 22 24.00 -1.27 -8.23
N PRO A 23 24.73 -2.23 -8.84
CA PRO A 23 25.10 -2.09 -10.24
C PRO A 23 23.83 -1.98 -11.08
N PRO A 24 23.77 -1.05 -12.06
CA PRO A 24 22.63 -0.96 -12.96
C PRO A 24 22.50 -2.29 -13.70
N MET A 25 21.38 -2.97 -13.48
CA MET A 25 21.14 -4.28 -14.06
C MET A 25 20.82 -4.09 -15.55
N MET A 26 21.79 -4.35 -16.43
CA MET A 26 21.55 -4.38 -17.88
C MET A 26 20.77 -5.65 -18.23
N MET A 27 19.51 -5.50 -18.61
CA MET A 27 18.70 -6.61 -19.11
C MET A 27 19.02 -6.83 -20.59
N GLU A 28 19.73 -7.91 -20.92
CA GLU A 28 19.78 -8.42 -22.30
C GLU A 28 18.37 -8.92 -22.68
N GLY A 29 17.91 -8.66 -23.91
CA GLY A 29 16.49 -8.80 -24.34
C GLY A 29 15.81 -10.17 -24.17
N GLU A 30 16.56 -11.19 -23.75
CA GLU A 30 16.06 -12.54 -23.47
C GLU A 30 16.10 -12.89 -21.98
N MET A 31 16.46 -11.95 -21.10
CA MET A 31 16.51 -12.14 -19.65
C MET A 31 15.33 -11.48 -18.96
N VAL A 32 14.76 -12.20 -17.99
CA VAL A 32 13.70 -11.69 -17.11
C VAL A 32 14.10 -11.82 -15.65
N VAL A 33 13.53 -10.96 -14.82
CA VAL A 33 13.64 -11.08 -13.38
C VAL A 33 12.33 -11.56 -12.78
N GLY A 34 12.42 -12.57 -11.92
CA GLY A 34 11.28 -13.09 -11.17
C GLY A 34 11.27 -12.59 -9.74
N SER A 35 10.10 -12.18 -9.24
CA SER A 35 9.83 -11.99 -7.81
C SER A 35 8.76 -12.98 -7.37
N VAL A 36 9.13 -13.94 -6.51
CA VAL A 36 8.18 -14.90 -5.95
C VAL A 36 7.32 -14.21 -4.88
N ILE A 37 6.01 -14.17 -5.09
CA ILE A 37 5.06 -13.58 -4.12
C ILE A 37 4.59 -14.64 -3.13
N GLU A 38 4.26 -15.81 -3.65
CA GLU A 38 3.89 -17.00 -2.91
C GLU A 38 4.18 -18.24 -3.78
N ASP A 39 3.99 -19.42 -3.21
CA ASP A 39 4.45 -20.69 -3.79
C ASP A 39 3.87 -20.95 -5.21
N THR A 40 2.71 -20.37 -5.50
CA THR A 40 1.99 -20.52 -6.78
C THR A 40 1.90 -19.23 -7.61
N LEU A 41 2.66 -18.18 -7.28
CA LEU A 41 2.58 -16.90 -7.97
C LEU A 41 3.94 -16.20 -8.07
N VAL A 42 4.34 -15.86 -9.29
CA VAL A 42 5.58 -15.13 -9.59
C VAL A 42 5.26 -13.91 -10.44
N LEU A 43 5.81 -12.76 -10.06
CA LEU A 43 5.87 -11.59 -10.93
C LEU A 43 7.10 -11.67 -11.82
N VAL A 44 6.94 -11.39 -13.11
CA VAL A 44 8.03 -11.47 -14.09
C VAL A 44 8.21 -10.12 -14.76
N LEU A 45 9.37 -9.50 -14.56
CA LEU A 45 9.77 -8.24 -15.20
C LEU A 45 10.67 -8.53 -16.39
N GLY A 46 10.37 -7.89 -17.53
CA GLY A 46 11.13 -8.05 -18.77
C GLY A 46 11.04 -6.85 -19.69
N ILE A 47 11.77 -6.93 -20.79
CA ILE A 47 11.70 -6.01 -21.93
C ILE A 47 11.26 -6.82 -23.15
N GLY A 48 10.40 -6.24 -23.99
CA GLY A 48 9.92 -6.91 -25.19
C GLY A 48 9.27 -5.93 -26.18
N SER A 49 8.59 -6.49 -27.18
CA SER A 49 7.93 -5.73 -28.25
C SER A 49 6.41 -5.76 -28.18
N ALA A 50 5.83 -6.33 -27.12
CA ALA A 50 4.38 -6.53 -27.00
C ALA A 50 3.71 -5.32 -26.35
N ALA A 51 2.52 -4.98 -26.84
CA ALA A 51 1.60 -4.05 -26.19
C ALA A 51 0.65 -4.83 -25.27
N ASN A 52 0.09 -4.14 -24.27
CA ASN A 52 -0.81 -4.64 -23.23
C ASN A 52 -1.86 -5.60 -23.82
N ASP A 53 -1.74 -6.91 -23.53
CA ASP A 53 -2.63 -7.96 -24.04
C ASP A 53 -2.60 -9.20 -23.13
N GLN A 54 -3.62 -10.05 -23.24
CA GLN A 54 -3.58 -11.39 -22.70
C GLN A 54 -2.69 -12.28 -23.58
N VAL A 55 -1.75 -12.97 -22.95
CA VAL A 55 -0.83 -13.90 -23.60
C VAL A 55 -0.93 -15.28 -22.99
N THR A 56 -0.58 -16.29 -23.78
CA THR A 56 -0.35 -17.63 -23.27
C THR A 56 1.12 -17.74 -22.89
N ALA A 57 1.38 -18.03 -21.62
CA ALA A 57 2.70 -18.30 -21.10
C ALA A 57 2.92 -19.81 -20.99
N PHE A 58 4.02 -20.31 -21.54
CA PHE A 58 4.48 -21.69 -21.36
C PHE A 58 5.61 -21.73 -20.36
N LEU A 59 5.39 -22.43 -19.24
CA LEU A 59 6.33 -22.51 -18.15
C LEU A 59 7.40 -23.56 -18.47
N ASN A 60 8.67 -23.17 -18.36
CA ASN A 60 9.83 -23.98 -18.74
C ASN A 60 9.80 -24.48 -20.22
N GLY A 61 8.99 -23.85 -21.07
CA GLY A 61 8.80 -24.24 -22.47
C GLY A 61 7.96 -25.51 -22.68
N ASP A 62 7.28 -26.01 -21.65
CA ASP A 62 6.41 -27.19 -21.75
C ASP A 62 4.98 -26.77 -22.20
N PRO A 63 4.49 -27.23 -23.37
CA PRO A 63 3.13 -26.97 -23.84
C PRO A 63 2.03 -27.45 -22.88
N ALA A 64 2.30 -28.50 -22.09
CA ALA A 64 1.37 -29.01 -21.08
C ALA A 64 1.29 -28.11 -19.84
N MET A 65 2.28 -27.22 -19.65
CA MET A 65 2.32 -26.25 -18.55
C MET A 65 2.06 -24.83 -19.08
N SER A 66 0.90 -24.65 -19.73
CA SER A 66 0.48 -23.34 -20.23
C SER A 66 -0.49 -22.63 -19.27
N VAL A 67 -0.33 -21.31 -19.15
CA VAL A 67 -1.21 -20.45 -18.35
C VAL A 67 -1.54 -19.18 -19.13
N LYS A 68 -2.78 -18.67 -18.98
CA LYS A 68 -3.13 -17.34 -19.48
C LYS A 68 -2.67 -16.30 -18.46
N THR A 69 -1.99 -15.26 -18.93
CA THR A 69 -1.55 -14.13 -18.11
C THR A 69 -1.73 -12.83 -18.89
N SER A 70 -1.99 -11.74 -18.16
CA SER A 70 -1.90 -10.40 -18.73
C SER A 70 -0.47 -9.89 -18.64
N LEU A 71 -0.05 -9.08 -19.61
CA LEU A 71 1.18 -8.31 -19.56
C LEU A 71 0.86 -6.85 -19.33
N ILE A 72 1.28 -6.29 -18.20
CA ILE A 72 1.20 -4.85 -17.95
C ILE A 72 2.41 -4.23 -18.62
N THR A 73 2.21 -3.43 -19.67
CA THR A 73 3.30 -2.92 -20.51
C THR A 73 3.37 -1.40 -20.51
N TRP A 74 4.58 -0.86 -20.61
CA TRP A 74 4.81 0.57 -20.78
C TRP A 74 5.94 0.81 -21.78
N PRO A 75 5.94 1.94 -22.50
CA PRO A 75 7.04 2.28 -23.41
C PRO A 75 8.33 2.53 -22.63
N LEU A 76 9.45 2.00 -23.12
CA LEU A 76 10.76 2.30 -22.52
C LEU A 76 11.19 3.73 -22.88
N LYS A 77 11.89 4.38 -21.93
CA LYS A 77 12.51 5.69 -22.17
C LYS A 77 13.53 5.64 -23.32
N GLU A 78 14.31 4.55 -23.37
CA GLU A 78 15.32 4.30 -24.40
C GLU A 78 15.03 2.93 -25.04
N PRO A 79 14.20 2.90 -26.10
CA PRO A 79 13.94 1.68 -26.86
C PRO A 79 15.24 1.13 -27.44
N SER A 80 15.36 -0.20 -27.49
CA SER A 80 16.51 -0.90 -28.07
C SER A 80 16.05 -2.00 -29.04
N PRO A 81 16.95 -2.57 -29.85
CA PRO A 81 16.60 -3.74 -30.66
C PRO A 81 16.11 -4.94 -29.83
N ALA A 82 16.52 -5.02 -28.56
CA ALA A 82 16.05 -6.03 -27.60
C ALA A 82 14.57 -5.84 -27.20
N GLY A 83 14.05 -4.62 -27.28
CA GLY A 83 12.63 -4.34 -27.06
C GLY A 83 12.32 -2.86 -26.94
N THR A 84 11.05 -2.54 -27.17
CA THR A 84 10.52 -1.18 -27.16
C THR A 84 9.68 -0.88 -25.92
N HIS A 85 9.26 -1.92 -25.20
CA HIS A 85 8.40 -1.84 -24.02
C HIS A 85 8.98 -2.64 -22.86
N GLY A 86 8.82 -2.11 -21.64
CA GLY A 86 8.93 -2.90 -20.43
C GLY A 86 7.62 -3.62 -20.17
N PHE A 87 7.68 -4.77 -19.49
CA PHE A 87 6.48 -5.48 -19.07
C PHE A 87 6.62 -6.10 -17.68
N VAL A 88 5.50 -6.20 -16.97
CA VAL A 88 5.32 -7.10 -15.84
C VAL A 88 4.22 -8.11 -16.15
N ALA A 89 4.51 -9.40 -15.97
CA ALA A 89 3.53 -10.47 -16.03
C ALA A 89 3.20 -10.99 -14.62
N ILE A 90 1.93 -11.29 -14.39
CA ILE A 90 1.45 -11.95 -13.16
C ILE A 90 1.28 -13.43 -13.49
N VAL A 91 2.28 -14.26 -13.19
CA VAL A 91 2.34 -15.64 -13.67
C VAL A 91 1.95 -16.64 -12.58
N PRO A 92 0.81 -17.33 -12.69
CA PRO A 92 0.48 -18.44 -11.82
C PRO A 92 1.42 -19.61 -12.09
N THR A 93 2.05 -20.15 -11.04
CA THR A 93 3.01 -21.26 -11.12
C THR A 93 2.49 -22.56 -10.55
N ALA A 94 1.19 -22.66 -10.22
CA ALA A 94 0.59 -23.88 -9.69
C ALA A 94 0.84 -25.13 -10.58
N ALA A 95 0.92 -24.94 -11.90
CA ALA A 95 1.21 -26.01 -12.86
C ALA A 95 2.63 -26.60 -12.70
N LEU A 96 3.60 -25.84 -12.17
CA LEU A 96 4.98 -26.30 -11.94
C LEU A 96 5.10 -27.26 -10.75
N ARG A 97 4.07 -27.36 -9.88
CA ARG A 97 4.08 -28.16 -8.65
C ARG A 97 5.28 -27.83 -7.75
N ARG A 98 6.35 -28.64 -7.80
CA ARG A 98 7.59 -28.46 -7.02
C ARG A 98 8.78 -27.97 -7.86
N GLY A 99 8.57 -27.71 -9.15
CA GLY A 99 9.58 -27.23 -10.08
C GLY A 99 9.87 -25.74 -9.91
N VAL A 100 11.09 -25.33 -10.25
CA VAL A 100 11.49 -23.92 -10.34
C VAL A 100 11.23 -23.42 -11.75
N LEU A 101 10.69 -22.20 -11.86
CA LEU A 101 10.55 -21.51 -13.14
C LEU A 101 11.92 -20.99 -13.60
N LYS A 102 12.48 -21.59 -14.65
CA LYS A 102 13.80 -21.26 -15.22
C LYS A 102 13.68 -20.51 -16.54
N THR A 103 12.67 -20.85 -17.33
CA THR A 103 12.36 -20.17 -18.59
C THR A 103 10.86 -19.95 -18.72
N ILE A 104 10.47 -18.92 -19.45
CA ILE A 104 9.08 -18.64 -19.78
C ILE A 104 9.00 -18.26 -21.25
N MET A 105 8.01 -18.80 -21.95
CA MET A 105 7.74 -18.42 -23.34
C MET A 105 6.39 -17.75 -23.40
N PHE A 106 6.34 -16.52 -23.88
CA PHE A 106 5.09 -15.81 -24.14
C PHE A 106 4.73 -15.97 -25.60
N GLN A 107 3.57 -16.57 -25.87
CA GLN A 107 2.96 -16.62 -27.17
C GLN A 107 1.89 -15.53 -27.28
N HIS A 108 2.10 -14.65 -28.24
CA HIS A 108 1.14 -13.62 -28.64
C HIS A 108 0.87 -13.76 -30.13
N ARG A 109 -0.36 -14.16 -30.48
CA ARG A 109 -0.75 -14.47 -31.87
C ARG A 109 0.23 -15.49 -32.49
N ALA A 110 0.87 -15.14 -33.61
CA ALA A 110 1.85 -15.98 -34.30
C ALA A 110 3.29 -15.80 -33.81
N LYS A 111 3.54 -14.91 -32.85
CA LYS A 111 4.89 -14.64 -32.31
C LYS A 111 5.08 -15.35 -30.97
N VAL A 112 6.26 -15.93 -30.79
CA VAL A 112 6.67 -16.55 -29.54
C VAL A 112 8.00 -15.93 -29.13
N ALA A 113 8.06 -15.41 -27.90
CA ALA A 113 9.28 -14.88 -27.31
C ALA A 113 9.66 -15.75 -26.12
N ARG A 114 10.94 -16.16 -26.05
CA ARG A 114 11.48 -16.98 -24.96
C ARG A 114 12.36 -16.12 -24.07
N TYR A 115 12.18 -16.28 -22.77
CA TYR A 115 12.95 -15.58 -21.75
C TYR A 115 13.55 -16.56 -20.75
N ASN A 116 14.76 -16.26 -20.30
CA ASN A 116 15.47 -16.99 -19.25
C ASN A 116 15.44 -16.16 -17.96
N PHE A 117 15.23 -16.82 -16.82
CA PHE A 117 15.25 -16.15 -15.53
C PHE A 117 16.69 -15.89 -15.08
N ALA A 118 16.91 -14.72 -14.49
CA ALA A 118 18.11 -14.47 -13.70
C ALA A 118 18.27 -15.55 -12.61
N SER A 119 19.52 -15.87 -12.27
CA SER A 119 19.87 -17.01 -11.39
C SER A 119 19.24 -16.97 -10.00
N ARG A 120 18.84 -15.78 -9.53
CA ARG A 120 18.22 -15.54 -8.23
C ARG A 120 16.95 -14.71 -8.40
N SER A 121 15.90 -15.09 -7.67
CA SER A 121 14.68 -14.27 -7.57
C SER A 121 14.96 -12.98 -6.79
N ALA A 122 14.45 -11.87 -7.29
CA ALA A 122 14.51 -10.58 -6.60
C ALA A 122 13.53 -10.54 -5.42
N SER A 123 13.86 -9.76 -4.40
CA SER A 123 12.87 -9.39 -3.39
C SER A 123 11.80 -8.49 -4.02
N ILE A 124 10.60 -8.43 -3.44
CA ILE A 124 9.56 -7.54 -3.96
C ILE A 124 10.02 -6.08 -3.97
N ALA A 125 10.73 -5.61 -2.94
CA ALA A 125 11.25 -4.24 -2.89
C ALA A 125 12.26 -3.97 -4.02
N ASP A 126 13.19 -4.91 -4.26
CA ASP A 126 14.14 -4.80 -5.37
C ASP A 126 13.44 -4.82 -6.73
N PHE A 127 12.38 -5.63 -6.85
CA PHE A 127 11.55 -5.76 -8.04
C PHE A 127 10.83 -4.45 -8.35
N VAL A 128 10.20 -3.83 -7.34
CA VAL A 128 9.56 -2.52 -7.49
C VAL A 128 10.56 -1.44 -7.89
N ALA A 129 11.75 -1.43 -7.29
CA ALA A 129 12.81 -0.50 -7.69
C ALA A 129 13.20 -0.66 -9.17
N MET A 130 13.35 -1.90 -9.65
CA MET A 130 13.63 -2.17 -11.07
C MET A 130 12.49 -1.75 -12.01
N ILE A 131 11.22 -1.91 -11.59
CA ILE A 131 10.09 -1.34 -12.34
C ILE A 131 10.23 0.18 -12.39
N GLY A 132 10.56 0.83 -11.28
CA GLY A 132 10.78 2.28 -11.22
C GLY A 132 11.84 2.77 -12.20
N ASP A 133 12.99 2.09 -12.25
CA ASP A 133 14.08 2.41 -13.17
C ASP A 133 13.67 2.30 -14.64
N LEU A 134 12.86 1.28 -14.99
CA LEU A 134 12.42 1.03 -16.37
C LEU A 134 11.19 1.85 -16.77
N ALA A 135 10.25 2.10 -15.85
CA ALA A 135 8.98 2.76 -16.13
C ALA A 135 9.06 4.28 -16.02
N GLY A 136 9.97 4.79 -15.19
CA GLY A 136 10.13 6.22 -14.95
C GLY A 136 8.79 6.91 -14.67
N PRO A 137 8.36 7.91 -15.47
CA PRO A 137 7.09 8.60 -15.26
C PRO A 137 5.82 7.71 -15.31
N SER A 138 5.89 6.55 -15.96
CA SER A 138 4.77 5.61 -16.08
C SER A 138 4.57 4.74 -14.84
N LEU A 139 5.48 4.77 -13.86
CA LEU A 139 5.45 3.91 -12.68
C LEU A 139 4.10 3.88 -11.95
N PRO A 140 3.42 5.02 -11.65
CA PRO A 140 2.14 4.96 -10.95
C PRO A 140 1.06 4.15 -11.68
N GLY A 141 0.96 4.30 -13.00
CA GLY A 141 0.01 3.54 -13.82
C GLY A 141 0.34 2.05 -13.89
N VAL A 142 1.63 1.72 -13.99
CA VAL A 142 2.10 0.32 -13.96
C VAL A 142 1.77 -0.35 -12.63
N ILE A 143 2.01 0.35 -11.51
CA ILE A 143 1.68 -0.15 -10.17
C ILE A 143 0.17 -0.30 -10.00
N ASP A 144 -0.61 0.67 -10.45
CA ASP A 144 -2.08 0.60 -10.40
C ASP A 144 -2.58 -0.67 -11.12
N GLU A 145 -2.20 -0.89 -12.38
CA GLU A 145 -2.62 -2.07 -13.15
C GLU A 145 -2.12 -3.38 -12.53
N LEU A 146 -0.89 -3.40 -12.00
CA LEU A 146 -0.32 -4.57 -11.32
C LEU A 146 -1.08 -4.91 -10.04
N VAL A 147 -1.47 -3.92 -9.26
CA VAL A 147 -2.24 -4.11 -8.03
C VAL A 147 -3.67 -4.57 -8.34
N GLU A 148 -4.33 -3.99 -9.35
CA GLU A 148 -5.65 -4.47 -9.81
C GLU A 148 -5.58 -5.94 -10.26
N GLY A 149 -4.55 -6.31 -11.01
CA GLY A 149 -4.30 -7.70 -11.40
C GLY A 149 -4.08 -8.62 -10.21
N LEU A 150 -3.34 -8.18 -9.19
CA LEU A 150 -3.14 -8.95 -7.97
C LEU A 150 -4.42 -9.07 -7.14
N ILE A 151 -5.25 -8.03 -7.04
CA ILE A 151 -6.48 -8.06 -6.23
C ILE A 151 -7.58 -8.93 -6.87
N SER A 152 -7.47 -9.28 -8.17
CA SER A 152 -8.47 -10.05 -8.94
C SER A 152 -8.71 -11.51 -8.50
N GLY A 153 -8.23 -11.94 -7.32
CA GLY A 153 -8.46 -13.29 -6.77
C GLY A 153 -8.28 -13.33 -5.25
N PRO A 154 -8.20 -14.52 -4.64
CA PRO A 154 -7.95 -14.64 -3.20
C PRO A 154 -6.68 -13.87 -2.78
N ILE A 155 -6.77 -13.20 -1.63
CA ILE A 155 -5.67 -12.39 -1.08
C ILE A 155 -5.11 -13.12 0.14
N SER A 156 -3.93 -13.71 -0.03
CA SER A 156 -3.14 -14.24 1.08
C SER A 156 -2.37 -13.12 1.79
N ARG A 157 -1.87 -13.38 3.01
CA ARG A 157 -1.02 -12.41 3.73
C ARG A 157 0.26 -12.07 2.97
N LYS A 158 0.89 -13.04 2.31
CA LYS A 158 2.09 -12.81 1.48
C LYS A 158 1.77 -11.89 0.30
N LYS A 159 0.66 -12.16 -0.39
CA LYS A 159 0.17 -11.34 -1.51
C LYS A 159 -0.22 -9.93 -1.07
N LEU A 160 -0.89 -9.79 0.06
CA LEU A 160 -1.23 -8.49 0.65
C LEU A 160 0.03 -7.68 0.98
N SER A 161 1.03 -8.31 1.59
CA SER A 161 2.31 -7.66 1.90
C SER A 161 3.00 -7.15 0.65
N ALA A 162 2.99 -7.94 -0.44
CA ALA A 162 3.55 -7.51 -1.72
C ALA A 162 2.76 -6.35 -2.35
N ILE A 163 1.43 -6.38 -2.31
CA ILE A 163 0.56 -5.27 -2.75
C ILE A 163 0.90 -4.00 -1.97
N THR A 164 1.08 -4.09 -0.65
CA THR A 164 1.46 -2.95 0.18
C THR A 164 2.79 -2.34 -0.26
N VAL A 165 3.83 -3.16 -0.51
CA VAL A 165 5.13 -2.66 -1.00
C VAL A 165 5.01 -2.00 -2.37
N LEU A 166 4.23 -2.58 -3.29
CA LEU A 166 3.96 -2.00 -4.61
C LEU A 166 3.30 -0.62 -4.48
N LEU A 167 2.23 -0.55 -3.69
CA LEU A 167 1.49 0.68 -3.47
C LEU A 167 2.32 1.74 -2.74
N GLN A 168 3.20 1.38 -1.82
CA GLN A 168 4.10 2.34 -1.17
C GLN A 168 5.04 3.06 -2.16
N ALA A 169 5.34 2.45 -3.30
CA ALA A 169 6.17 3.05 -4.35
C ALA A 169 5.36 3.81 -5.42
N GLY A 170 4.14 3.37 -5.74
CA GLY A 170 3.35 3.93 -6.84
C GLY A 170 2.20 4.87 -6.41
N ALA A 171 1.66 4.69 -5.21
CA ALA A 171 0.52 5.47 -4.73
C ALA A 171 0.95 6.90 -4.39
N ARG A 172 0.03 7.84 -4.60
CA ARG A 172 0.27 9.26 -4.30
C ARG A 172 -0.30 9.63 -2.93
N SER A 173 0.39 10.52 -2.23
CA SER A 173 -0.11 11.09 -0.98
C SER A 173 -1.43 11.83 -1.23
N ASP A 174 -2.35 11.70 -0.30
CA ASP A 174 -3.72 12.25 -0.33
C ASP A 174 -4.13 12.73 1.06
N GLY A 175 -3.24 13.45 1.74
CA GLY A 175 -3.49 14.01 3.07
C GLY A 175 -2.95 13.15 4.22
N CYS A 176 -3.46 13.40 5.41
CA CYS A 176 -2.94 12.80 6.64
C CYS A 176 -4.00 12.42 7.66
N ILE A 177 -3.63 11.50 8.55
CA ILE A 177 -4.39 11.08 9.71
C ILE A 177 -3.83 11.79 10.93
N GLU A 178 -4.67 12.56 11.61
CA GLU A 178 -4.31 13.41 12.75
C GLU A 178 -4.73 12.78 14.08
N LEU A 179 -5.68 11.84 14.07
CA LEU A 179 -6.18 11.15 15.25
C LEU A 179 -6.46 9.69 14.93
N ILE A 180 -6.00 8.79 15.80
CA ILE A 180 -6.34 7.36 15.78
C ILE A 180 -6.86 6.98 17.17
N GLY A 181 -8.07 6.43 17.23
CA GLY A 181 -8.72 6.00 18.45
C GLY A 181 -8.98 4.49 18.45
N GLY A 182 -8.54 3.79 19.49
CA GLY A 182 -8.89 2.38 19.68
C GLY A 182 -10.35 2.18 20.11
N SER A 183 -10.84 0.95 20.01
CA SER A 183 -12.12 0.51 20.58
C SER A 183 -12.00 -0.92 21.11
N ASP A 184 -12.74 -1.24 22.17
CA ASP A 184 -12.78 -2.59 22.74
C ASP A 184 -13.57 -3.58 21.86
N GLU A 185 -14.34 -3.09 20.89
CA GLU A 185 -15.10 -3.89 19.91
C GLU A 185 -14.32 -4.16 18.61
N GLY A 186 -13.03 -3.77 18.54
CA GLY A 186 -12.14 -4.05 17.42
C GLY A 186 -12.18 -3.05 16.26
N GLU A 187 -13.09 -2.08 16.29
CA GLU A 187 -13.08 -0.96 15.35
C GLU A 187 -12.04 0.09 15.74
N ILE A 188 -11.41 0.72 14.76
CA ILE A 188 -10.45 1.80 14.97
C ILE A 188 -11.01 3.08 14.38
N PHE A 189 -11.19 4.10 15.22
CA PHE A 189 -11.57 5.42 14.78
C PHE A 189 -10.36 6.14 14.17
N VAL A 190 -10.55 6.76 13.01
CA VAL A 190 -9.53 7.61 12.39
C VAL A 190 -10.14 8.94 11.98
N GLN A 191 -9.39 10.01 12.16
CA GLN A 191 -9.77 11.35 11.71
C GLN A 191 -8.57 12.09 11.16
N GLY A 192 -8.79 12.88 10.12
CA GLY A 192 -7.77 13.71 9.50
C GLY A 192 -8.35 14.48 8.32
N TRP A 193 -7.54 14.66 7.28
CA TRP A 193 -7.99 15.26 6.03
C TRP A 193 -7.43 14.52 4.82
N ALA A 194 -8.18 14.59 3.71
CA ALA A 194 -7.84 13.97 2.45
C ALA A 194 -8.48 14.70 1.26
N GLN A 195 -8.00 14.46 0.05
CA GLN A 195 -8.51 15.08 -1.18
C GLN A 195 -9.50 14.18 -1.92
N ASP A 196 -9.20 12.88 -2.00
CA ASP A 196 -9.96 11.90 -2.78
C ASP A 196 -10.85 10.98 -1.91
N LEU A 197 -10.82 11.10 -0.57
CA LEU A 197 -11.77 10.39 0.30
C LEU A 197 -13.16 11.02 0.26
N THR A 198 -14.15 10.22 -0.09
CA THR A 198 -15.56 10.62 -0.15
C THR A 198 -16.40 9.83 0.86
N PRO A 199 -17.59 10.34 1.24
CA PRO A 199 -18.48 9.60 2.14
C PRO A 199 -18.95 8.29 1.51
N ALA A 200 -18.47 7.17 2.04
CA ALA A 200 -18.79 5.83 1.57
C ALA A 200 -18.35 4.78 2.58
N VAL A 201 -18.86 3.56 2.42
CA VAL A 201 -18.21 2.37 2.97
C VAL A 201 -17.24 1.88 1.90
N THR A 202 -15.94 1.90 2.20
CA THR A 202 -14.90 1.53 1.23
C THR A 202 -13.97 0.47 1.78
N ARG A 203 -13.43 -0.37 0.90
CA ARG A 203 -12.36 -1.31 1.26
C ARG A 203 -11.03 -0.61 1.04
N LEU A 204 -10.16 -0.67 2.04
CA LEU A 204 -8.83 -0.09 2.00
C LEU A 204 -7.79 -1.07 2.55
N LEU A 205 -6.52 -0.75 2.35
CA LEU A 205 -5.40 -1.47 2.94
C LEU A 205 -4.81 -0.62 4.07
N ILE A 206 -4.68 -1.22 5.25
CA ILE A 206 -3.87 -0.69 6.33
C ILE A 206 -2.42 -1.10 6.05
N SER A 207 -1.52 -0.12 5.98
CA SER A 207 -0.07 -0.33 6.00
C SER A 207 0.47 0.02 7.36
N GLY A 208 1.45 -0.78 7.78
CA GLY A 208 2.12 -0.67 9.05
C GLY A 208 2.91 -1.95 9.32
N LYS A 209 3.12 -2.26 10.60
CA LYS A 209 3.84 -3.47 11.02
C LYS A 209 3.20 -4.75 10.48
N ASN A 210 1.86 -4.81 10.48
CA ASN A 210 1.08 -5.93 9.96
C ASN A 210 0.05 -5.40 8.95
N PRO A 211 0.31 -5.53 7.64
CA PRO A 211 -0.65 -5.12 6.63
C PRO A 211 -1.96 -5.88 6.74
N SER A 212 -3.08 -5.17 6.66
CA SER A 212 -4.42 -5.76 6.80
C SER A 212 -5.41 -5.10 5.83
N LEU A 213 -6.38 -5.88 5.35
CA LEU A 213 -7.53 -5.31 4.63
C LEU A 213 -8.55 -4.85 5.66
N ALA A 214 -9.14 -3.68 5.41
CA ALA A 214 -10.19 -3.15 6.27
C ALA A 214 -11.35 -2.59 5.45
N GLU A 215 -12.55 -2.74 6.00
CA GLU A 215 -13.68 -1.89 5.63
C GLU A 215 -13.58 -0.58 6.42
N CYS A 216 -13.84 0.55 5.77
CA CYS A 216 -13.89 1.86 6.42
C CYS A 216 -15.22 2.53 6.11
N ALA A 217 -15.99 2.83 7.15
CA ALA A 217 -17.19 3.67 7.05
C ALA A 217 -16.77 5.13 7.18
N ILE A 218 -16.75 5.86 6.05
CA ILE A 218 -16.19 7.21 5.94
C ILE A 218 -17.31 8.26 5.94
N SER A 219 -17.09 9.31 6.71
CA SER A 219 -17.86 10.54 6.71
C SER A 219 -16.93 11.73 6.50
N VAL A 220 -17.42 12.81 5.90
CA VAL A 220 -16.59 14.00 5.61
C VAL A 220 -17.19 15.26 6.22
N PHE A 221 -16.37 16.26 6.48
CA PHE A 221 -16.78 17.55 7.02
C PHE A 221 -15.93 18.69 6.47
N ALA A 222 -16.48 19.90 6.48
CA ALA A 222 -15.77 21.09 6.02
C ALA A 222 -14.66 21.51 7.00
N ARG A 223 -13.49 21.82 6.44
CA ARG A 223 -12.31 22.38 7.11
C ARG A 223 -11.95 23.69 6.43
N PRO A 224 -12.28 24.86 7.03
CA PRO A 224 -12.01 26.17 6.43
C PRO A 224 -10.53 26.50 6.23
N ASP A 225 -9.65 25.76 6.91
CA ASP A 225 -8.20 25.88 6.84
C ASP A 225 -7.57 25.11 5.66
N LEU A 226 -8.35 24.27 4.98
CA LEU A 226 -7.89 23.50 3.83
C LEU A 226 -8.29 24.19 2.52
N ASN A 227 -7.63 23.80 1.42
CA ASN A 227 -8.06 24.21 0.08
C ASN A 227 -9.40 23.54 -0.31
N ASP A 228 -10.07 24.10 -1.32
CA ASP A 228 -11.40 23.62 -1.77
C ASP A 228 -11.40 22.18 -2.28
N GLU A 229 -10.23 21.61 -2.57
CA GLU A 229 -10.05 20.23 -3.04
C GLU A 229 -9.90 19.20 -1.91
N ALA A 230 -9.76 19.64 -0.66
CA ALA A 230 -9.60 18.77 0.49
C ALA A 230 -10.77 18.90 1.48
N SER A 231 -11.01 17.83 2.23
CA SER A 231 -12.03 17.81 3.28
C SER A 231 -11.50 17.09 4.50
N GLY A 232 -12.03 17.47 5.66
CA GLY A 232 -11.86 16.65 6.86
C GLY A 232 -12.63 15.34 6.68
N PHE A 233 -12.06 14.24 7.17
CA PHE A 233 -12.76 12.96 7.21
C PHE A 233 -12.71 12.37 8.61
N ALA A 234 -13.74 11.59 8.92
CA ALA A 234 -13.82 10.76 10.11
C ALA A 234 -14.32 9.37 9.68
N GLY A 235 -13.59 8.34 10.07
CA GLY A 235 -13.82 6.96 9.63
C GLY A 235 -13.79 5.97 10.78
N LEU A 236 -14.58 4.90 10.65
CA LEU A 236 -14.49 3.70 11.49
C LEU A 236 -13.92 2.57 10.64
N LEU A 237 -12.71 2.13 11.00
CA LEU A 237 -11.99 1.03 10.38
C LEU A 237 -12.37 -0.27 11.07
N LEU A 238 -12.78 -1.27 10.29
CA LEU A 238 -12.94 -2.64 10.74
C LEU A 238 -11.99 -3.52 9.92
N ALA A 239 -10.89 -3.94 10.55
CA ALA A 239 -9.86 -4.76 9.92
C ALA A 239 -10.24 -6.24 9.92
N ASN A 240 -9.86 -6.96 8.86
CA ASN A 240 -10.08 -8.41 8.75
C ASN A 240 -9.23 -9.21 9.75
N GLU A 241 -8.06 -8.68 10.08
CA GLU A 241 -7.17 -9.20 11.12
C GLU A 241 -7.02 -8.13 12.21
N PRO A 242 -6.82 -8.52 13.50
CA PRO A 242 -6.59 -7.54 14.57
C PRO A 242 -5.40 -6.63 14.25
N VAL A 243 -5.63 -5.31 14.37
CA VAL A 243 -4.61 -4.28 14.16
C VAL A 243 -4.57 -3.40 15.41
N GLU A 244 -3.37 -3.17 15.93
CA GLU A 244 -3.19 -2.19 17.00
C GLU A 244 -3.23 -0.77 16.40
N PRO A 245 -3.99 0.18 16.99
CA PRO A 245 -4.04 1.57 16.51
C PRO A 245 -2.66 2.23 16.35
N THR A 246 -1.69 1.82 17.16
CA THR A 246 -0.31 2.32 17.16
C THR A 246 0.53 1.81 16.00
N ASP A 247 0.17 0.66 15.43
CA ASP A 247 0.87 0.00 14.32
C ASP A 247 0.46 0.55 12.94
N ILE A 248 -0.58 1.40 12.86
CA ILE A 248 -1.02 2.02 11.61
C ILE A 248 -0.05 3.13 11.21
N GLU A 249 0.48 3.05 10.00
CA GLU A 249 1.36 4.06 9.39
C GLU A 249 0.69 4.78 8.23
N ARG A 250 -0.07 4.04 7.40
CA ARG A 250 -0.79 4.60 6.24
C ARG A 250 -2.10 3.86 5.99
N LEU A 251 -3.07 4.56 5.44
CA LEU A 251 -4.26 3.93 4.84
C LEU A 251 -4.18 4.11 3.32
N LEU A 252 -4.19 3.00 2.57
CA LEU A 252 -4.14 3.00 1.12
C LEU A 252 -5.51 2.67 0.53
N PHE A 253 -5.99 3.49 -0.39
CA PHE A 253 -7.33 3.39 -0.93
C PHE A 253 -7.36 3.75 -2.41
N ARG A 254 -8.43 3.33 -3.09
CA ARG A 254 -8.65 3.67 -4.49
C ARG A 254 -9.28 5.06 -4.60
N GLY A 255 -8.50 6.04 -5.06
CA GLY A 255 -8.99 7.38 -5.37
C GLY A 255 -9.53 7.49 -6.80
N ARG A 256 -9.82 8.71 -7.25
CA ARG A 256 -10.33 8.97 -8.61
C ARG A 256 -9.27 8.72 -9.69
N ARG A 257 -8.01 9.03 -9.39
CA ARG A 257 -6.88 8.99 -10.33
C ARG A 257 -5.81 7.96 -9.94
N GLY A 258 -6.24 6.79 -9.51
CA GLY A 258 -5.35 5.69 -9.12
C GLY A 258 -5.37 5.42 -7.62
N TRP A 259 -4.37 4.66 -7.16
CA TRP A 259 -4.19 4.40 -5.73
C TRP A 259 -3.62 5.62 -5.00
N ARG A 260 -4.14 5.84 -3.80
CA ARG A 260 -3.80 6.95 -2.89
C ARG A 260 -3.42 6.42 -1.53
N PHE A 261 -2.72 7.25 -0.75
CA PHE A 261 -2.52 6.98 0.67
C PHE A 261 -2.71 8.23 1.52
N THR A 262 -3.29 8.05 2.71
CA THR A 262 -3.17 9.01 3.81
C THR A 262 -2.08 8.51 4.76
N GLU A 263 -1.16 9.40 5.14
CA GLU A 263 -0.09 9.08 6.06
C GLU A 263 -0.44 9.51 7.48
N VAL A 264 -0.02 8.71 8.45
CA VAL A 264 -0.22 9.02 9.85
C VAL A 264 0.72 10.14 10.26
N TYR A 265 0.16 11.24 10.76
CA TYR A 265 0.93 12.42 11.16
C TYR A 265 1.81 12.11 12.38
N ASP A 266 3.05 12.59 12.37
CA ASP A 266 4.02 12.33 13.45
C ASP A 266 3.50 12.76 14.83
N ARG A 267 2.76 13.88 14.90
CA ARG A 267 2.16 14.41 16.13
C ARG A 267 0.68 14.06 16.28
N ARG A 268 0.25 12.93 15.69
CA ARG A 268 -1.13 12.46 15.83
C ARG A 268 -1.55 12.34 17.29
N LEU A 269 -2.84 12.51 17.54
CA LEU A 269 -3.46 12.12 18.78
C LEU A 269 -3.77 10.62 18.76
N LEU A 270 -3.22 9.88 19.73
CA LEU A 270 -3.62 8.51 20.00
C LEU A 270 -4.61 8.50 21.16
N SER A 271 -5.83 8.07 20.89
CA SER A 271 -6.92 7.99 21.86
C SER A 271 -7.14 6.54 22.28
N GLY A 272 -7.22 6.29 23.59
CA GLY A 272 -7.60 4.99 24.14
C GLY A 272 -9.09 4.72 23.95
N SER A 273 -9.51 3.47 24.18
CA SER A 273 -10.89 3.03 23.97
C SER A 273 -11.93 3.80 24.79
N ARG A 274 -11.53 4.36 25.93
CA ARG A 274 -12.39 5.19 26.80
C ARG A 274 -12.56 6.62 26.28
N GLU A 275 -11.52 7.23 25.71
CA GLU A 275 -11.60 8.61 25.22
C GLU A 275 -12.20 8.68 23.80
N THR A 276 -12.03 7.63 22.99
CA THR A 276 -12.44 7.59 21.58
C THR A 276 -13.92 7.98 21.36
N PRO A 277 -14.90 7.46 22.13
CA PRO A 277 -16.31 7.87 21.97
C PRO A 277 -16.53 9.38 22.12
N GLY A 278 -15.76 10.05 22.98
CA GLY A 278 -15.80 11.50 23.15
C GLY A 278 -15.39 12.27 21.89
N HIS A 279 -14.34 11.82 21.21
CA HIS A 279 -13.90 12.38 19.94
C HIS A 279 -14.95 12.19 18.84
N ILE A 280 -15.57 11.02 18.77
CA ILE A 280 -16.64 10.75 17.80
C ILE A 280 -17.86 11.64 18.07
N ARG A 281 -18.28 11.81 19.33
CA ARG A 281 -19.36 12.72 19.72
C ARG A 281 -19.08 14.18 19.31
N ALA A 282 -17.83 14.63 19.45
CA ALA A 282 -17.44 15.99 19.10
C ALA A 282 -17.53 16.28 17.59
N ILE A 283 -17.22 15.29 16.73
CA ILE A 283 -17.23 15.49 15.28
C ILE A 283 -18.59 15.22 14.63
N LEU A 284 -19.40 14.34 15.22
CA LEU A 284 -20.70 13.90 14.70
C LEU A 284 -21.64 15.03 14.20
N PRO A 285 -21.76 16.19 14.87
CA PRO A 285 -22.63 17.28 14.39
C PRO A 285 -22.17 17.91 13.06
N ARG A 286 -20.90 17.73 12.68
CA ARG A 286 -20.28 18.38 11.52
C ARG A 286 -20.16 17.46 10.30
N VAL A 287 -20.21 16.15 10.51
CA VAL A 287 -19.98 15.17 9.44
C VAL A 287 -21.20 15.01 8.53
N ARG A 288 -20.93 14.70 7.27
CA ARG A 288 -21.90 14.41 6.22
C ARG A 288 -21.60 13.03 5.65
N SER A 289 -22.61 12.16 5.62
CA SER A 289 -22.55 10.83 5.02
C SER A 289 -23.96 10.25 4.85
N SER A 290 -24.07 9.00 4.41
CA SER A 290 -25.34 8.27 4.39
C SER A 290 -25.87 8.02 5.81
N THR A 291 -27.19 7.79 5.93
CA THR A 291 -27.83 7.46 7.21
C THR A 291 -27.16 6.29 7.90
N ASP A 292 -26.81 5.24 7.16
CA ASP A 292 -26.20 4.03 7.71
C ASP A 292 -24.83 4.30 8.33
N ILE A 293 -23.99 5.10 7.65
CA ILE A 293 -22.67 5.48 8.18
C ILE A 293 -22.83 6.37 9.43
N LEU A 294 -23.78 7.31 9.40
CA LEU A 294 -24.06 8.14 10.57
C LEU A 294 -24.59 7.32 11.76
N LEU A 295 -25.38 6.27 11.51
CA LEU A 295 -25.83 5.35 12.56
C LEU A 295 -24.66 4.54 13.15
N ARG A 296 -23.74 4.03 12.33
CA ARG A 296 -22.51 3.38 12.81
C ARG A 296 -21.67 4.32 13.68
N MET A 297 -21.46 5.56 13.21
CA MET A 297 -20.75 6.60 13.97
C MET A 297 -21.44 6.93 15.30
N ARG A 298 -22.78 7.04 15.33
CA ARG A 298 -23.54 7.23 16.57
C ARG A 298 -23.43 6.03 17.52
N SER A 299 -23.45 4.81 16.99
CA SER A 299 -23.28 3.60 17.79
C SER A 299 -21.90 3.61 18.47
N ALA A 300 -20.83 3.88 17.72
CA ALA A 300 -19.47 4.00 18.26
C ALA A 300 -19.34 5.16 19.26
N ALA A 301 -20.02 6.29 19.01
CA ALA A 301 -20.05 7.45 19.91
C ALA A 301 -20.78 7.21 21.24
N ASN A 302 -21.73 6.27 21.27
CA ASN A 302 -22.52 5.94 22.46
C ASN A 302 -21.93 4.77 23.26
N ARG A 303 -20.74 4.27 22.88
CA ARG A 303 -20.03 3.28 23.67
C ARG A 303 -19.64 3.85 25.03
N PHE A 304 -19.84 3.04 26.07
CA PHE A 304 -19.63 3.43 27.45
C PHE A 304 -18.14 3.59 27.75
N ASP A 305 -17.76 4.72 28.34
CA ASP A 305 -16.38 5.04 28.75
C ASP A 305 -16.02 4.49 30.14
N GLY A 306 -16.98 3.86 30.85
CA GLY A 306 -16.84 3.38 32.22
C GLY A 306 -16.65 4.48 33.28
N ALA A 307 -16.40 5.72 32.87
CA ALA A 307 -16.16 6.87 33.74
C ALA A 307 -17.44 7.34 34.43
N ASN A 308 -18.60 7.09 33.82
CA ASN A 308 -19.92 7.40 34.37
C ASN A 308 -20.58 6.20 35.06
N THR A 309 -19.80 5.24 35.56
CA THR A 309 -20.32 4.21 36.46
C THR A 309 -20.17 4.68 37.91
N VAL A 310 -21.21 4.44 38.72
CA VAL A 310 -21.24 4.75 40.17
C VAL A 310 -20.03 4.14 40.93
N SER A 311 -19.37 3.14 40.35
CA SER A 311 -18.15 2.50 40.84
C SER A 311 -16.89 3.37 40.84
N GLY A 312 -16.88 4.55 40.19
CA GLY A 312 -15.75 5.49 40.22
C GLY A 312 -15.75 6.44 41.42
N LEU A 313 -16.80 6.43 42.24
CA LEU A 313 -16.90 7.32 43.39
C LEU A 313 -16.09 6.76 44.57
N PRO A 314 -15.25 7.57 45.25
CA PRO A 314 -14.50 7.12 46.42
C PRO A 314 -15.39 6.80 47.63
N PHE A 315 -16.71 7.04 47.52
CA PHE A 315 -17.69 6.78 48.56
C PHE A 315 -18.91 6.04 48.00
N PRO A 316 -19.47 5.07 48.73
CA PRO A 316 -20.66 4.34 48.29
C PRO A 316 -21.87 5.26 48.16
N VAL A 317 -22.57 5.19 47.03
CA VAL A 317 -23.82 5.91 46.79
C VAL A 317 -24.99 5.11 47.34
N ARG A 318 -25.73 5.68 48.29
CA ARG A 318 -27.04 5.15 48.71
C ARG A 318 -28.09 5.64 47.73
N MET A 319 -28.81 4.71 47.09
CA MET A 319 -30.04 5.02 46.37
C MET A 319 -31.13 5.28 47.41
N GLY A 320 -31.64 6.51 47.46
CA GLY A 320 -32.74 6.94 48.34
C GLY A 320 -33.97 7.29 47.52
#